data_AF-A0A821IRB4-F1
#
_entry.id   AF-A0A821IRB4-F1
#
_cell.length_a   1.000
_cell.length_b   1.000
_cell.length_c   1.000
_cell.angle_alpha   90.00
_cell.angle_beta   90.00
_cell.angle_gamma   90.00
#
_symmetry.space_group_name_H-M   'P 1'
#
loop_
_entity.id
_entity.type
_entity.pdbx_description
1 polymer ?
#
loop_
_entity_poly.entity_id
_entity_poly.type
_entity_poly.pdbx_seq_one_letter_code
_entity_poly.pdbx_strand_id
1 'polypeptide(L)'
;MSDSNNGLNIDSEILFALKKDSSTATARSILKYLYPHPPVNFKLSDVDPALVADIVRYSKECHPDDASTTARIRHAMFNYFALITYRKKRKSIISNTSIQNQ
;
A
#
# COMPACT_ATOMS: atom_id res chain seq x y z
N MET A 1 4.56 17.59 -25.27
CA MET A 1 3.85 17.14 -24.05
C MET A 1 4.93 16.76 -23.06
N SER A 2 5.12 17.55 -22.00
CA SER A 2 6.03 17.15 -20.93
C SER A 2 5.22 16.29 -19.98
N ASP A 3 5.22 14.98 -20.24
CA ASP A 3 4.70 13.99 -19.31
C ASP A 3 5.63 14.00 -18.10
N SER A 4 5.37 14.92 -17.16
CA SER A 4 5.97 14.90 -15.85
C SER A 4 5.68 13.53 -15.25
N ASN A 5 6.71 12.69 -15.17
CA ASN A 5 6.67 11.42 -14.46
C ASN A 5 6.30 11.69 -13.00
N ASN A 6 5.01 11.59 -12.71
CA ASN A 6 4.41 11.82 -11.41
C ASN A 6 4.90 10.76 -10.40
N GLY A 7 5.09 11.21 -9.14
CA GLY A 7 5.12 10.51 -7.84
C GLY A 7 5.82 9.14 -7.70
N LEU A 8 5.49 8.21 -8.58
CA LEU A 8 5.94 6.83 -8.60
C LEU A 8 7.32 6.72 -9.26
N ASN A 9 8.33 7.26 -8.58
CA ASN A 9 9.74 7.15 -8.99
C ASN A 9 10.30 5.76 -8.69
N ILE A 10 9.73 4.73 -9.31
CA ILE A 10 10.14 3.32 -9.19
C ILE A 10 10.57 2.85 -10.59
N ASP A 11 11.67 2.10 -10.65
CA ASP A 11 12.14 1.50 -11.89
C ASP A 11 11.05 0.59 -12.50
N SER A 12 10.90 0.65 -13.82
CA SER A 12 9.96 -0.13 -14.60
C SER A 12 10.10 -1.64 -14.38
N GLU A 13 11.32 -2.15 -14.20
CA GLU A 13 11.56 -3.57 -13.91
C GLU A 13 11.02 -3.97 -12.54
N ILE A 14 11.21 -3.10 -11.55
CA ILE A 14 10.70 -3.31 -10.19
C ILE A 14 9.17 -3.24 -10.22
N LEU A 15 8.59 -2.28 -10.93
CA LEU A 15 7.16 -2.16 -11.10
C LEU A 15 6.54 -3.41 -11.73
N PHE A 16 7.20 -3.98 -12.74
CA PHE A 16 6.77 -5.23 -13.36
C PHE A 16 6.82 -6.40 -12.37
N ALA A 17 7.90 -6.52 -11.58
CA ALA A 17 8.03 -7.54 -10.54
C ALA A 17 6.97 -7.43 -9.42
N LEU A 18 6.45 -6.22 -9.20
CA LEU A 18 5.39 -5.95 -8.22
C LEU A 18 3.99 -6.28 -8.73
N LYS A 19 3.79 -6.59 -10.02
CA LYS A 19 2.52 -7.05 -10.57
C LYS A 19 2.05 -8.33 -9.85
N LYS A 20 0.75 -8.40 -9.55
CA LYS A 20 0.06 -9.54 -8.94
C LYS A 20 -1.18 -9.90 -9.73
N ASP A 21 -1.92 -10.92 -9.33
CA ASP A 21 -3.08 -11.46 -10.08
C ASP A 21 -4.30 -10.52 -10.16
N SER A 22 -4.25 -9.33 -9.54
CA SER A 22 -5.31 -8.31 -9.63
C SER A 22 -4.76 -6.91 -9.41
N SER A 23 -5.52 -5.89 -9.82
CA SER A 23 -5.21 -4.48 -9.58
C SER A 23 -5.12 -4.17 -8.08
N THR A 24 -6.02 -4.72 -7.26
CA THR A 24 -6.00 -4.52 -5.81
C THR A 24 -4.76 -5.17 -5.16
N ALA A 25 -4.33 -6.34 -5.63
CA ALA A 25 -3.14 -7.00 -5.13
C ALA A 25 -1.86 -6.27 -5.59
N THR A 26 -1.83 -5.78 -6.82
CA THR A 26 -0.73 -4.97 -7.38
C THR A 26 -0.57 -3.67 -6.59
N ALA A 27 -1.66 -2.95 -6.33
CA ALA A 27 -1.63 -1.72 -5.53
C ALA A 27 -1.08 -1.95 -4.11
N ARG A 28 -1.48 -3.06 -3.44
CA ARG A 28 -0.93 -3.43 -2.13
C ARG A 28 0.55 -3.81 -2.21
N SER A 29 0.98 -4.47 -3.28
CA SER A 29 2.39 -4.85 -3.50
C SER A 29 3.27 -3.61 -3.65
N ILE A 30 2.81 -2.62 -4.42
CA ILE A 30 3.52 -1.34 -4.60
C ILE A 30 3.58 -0.56 -3.28
N LEU A 31 2.47 -0.45 -2.55
CA LEU A 31 2.49 0.20 -1.22
C LEU A 31 3.43 -0.50 -0.23
N LYS A 32 3.49 -1.83 -0.26
CA LYS A 32 4.43 -2.60 0.59
C LYS A 32 5.88 -2.30 0.25
N TYR A 33 6.19 -2.13 -1.03
CA TYR A 33 7.53 -1.79 -1.50
C TYR A 33 7.94 -0.37 -1.05
N LEU A 34 7.04 0.60 -1.22
CA LEU A 34 7.28 2.00 -0.85
C LEU A 34 7.34 2.21 0.68
N TYR A 35 6.53 1.45 1.43
CA TYR A 35 6.42 1.55 2.87
C TYR A 35 6.60 0.17 3.52
N PRO A 36 7.82 -0.38 3.57
CA PRO A 36 8.08 -1.69 4.18
C PRO A 36 7.88 -1.66 5.71
N HIS A 37 8.08 -0.49 6.32
CA HIS A 37 7.99 -0.28 7.77
C HIS A 37 7.18 0.98 8.12
N PRO A 38 5.88 1.06 7.78
CA PRO A 38 5.10 2.27 8.00
C PRO A 38 4.94 2.53 9.51
N PRO A 39 4.87 3.80 9.97
CA PRO A 39 4.61 4.13 11.38
C PRO A 39 3.38 3.44 11.97
N VAL A 40 3.31 3.32 13.31
CA VAL A 40 2.25 2.56 14.03
C VAL A 40 0.85 3.10 13.76
N ASN A 41 0.70 4.37 13.36
CA ASN A 41 -0.58 5.00 13.04
C ASN A 41 -0.64 5.53 11.61
N PHE A 42 0.21 5.01 10.72
CA PHE A 42 0.26 5.48 9.33
C PHE A 42 -1.02 5.10 8.58
N LYS A 43 -1.62 6.09 7.92
CA LYS A 43 -2.88 5.98 7.17
C LYS A 43 -2.62 6.26 5.70
N LEU A 44 -3.57 5.83 4.86
CA LEU A 44 -3.53 6.15 3.43
C LEU A 44 -3.60 7.68 3.19
N SER A 45 -4.23 8.44 4.08
CA SER A 45 -4.27 9.91 4.04
C SER A 45 -2.90 10.56 4.24
N ASP A 46 -1.92 9.81 4.76
CA ASP A 46 -0.57 10.29 5.02
C ASP A 46 0.35 10.05 3.82
N VAL A 47 -0.14 9.37 2.78
CA VAL A 47 0.53 9.17 1.49
C VAL A 47 0.15 10.32 0.57
N ASP A 48 1.12 10.82 -0.20
CA ASP A 48 0.88 11.84 -1.23
C ASP A 48 -0.29 11.42 -2.15
N PRO A 49 -1.37 12.23 -2.25
CA PRO A 49 -2.50 11.94 -3.12
C PRO A 49 -2.12 11.69 -4.59
N ALA A 50 -1.07 12.37 -5.10
CA ALA A 50 -0.57 12.15 -6.45
C ALA A 50 0.02 10.74 -6.60
N LEU A 51 0.86 10.33 -5.65
CA LEU A 51 1.40 8.97 -5.59
C LEU A 51 0.28 7.92 -5.48
N VAL A 52 -0.75 8.16 -4.67
CA VAL A 52 -1.92 7.26 -4.59
C VAL A 52 -2.62 7.15 -5.94
N ALA A 53 -2.80 8.27 -6.66
CA ALA A 53 -3.40 8.27 -7.98
C ALA A 53 -2.57 7.48 -9.00
N ASP A 54 -1.25 7.61 -8.97
CA ASP A 54 -0.35 6.86 -9.85
C ASP A 54 -0.35 5.37 -9.57
N ILE A 55 -0.35 4.96 -8.28
CA ILE A 55 -0.44 3.54 -7.91
C ILE A 55 -1.75 2.95 -8.46
N VAL A 56 -2.86 3.67 -8.33
CA VAL A 56 -4.16 3.24 -8.85
C VAL A 56 -4.16 3.14 -10.36
N ARG A 57 -3.62 4.16 -11.04
CA ARG A 57 -3.53 4.21 -12.51
C ARG A 57 -2.71 3.02 -13.03
N TYR A 58 -1.48 2.86 -12.55
CA TYR A 58 -0.61 1.74 -12.92
C TYR A 58 -1.26 0.37 -12.63
N SER A 59 -1.91 0.22 -11.48
CA SER A 59 -2.58 -1.03 -11.12
C SER A 59 -3.73 -1.39 -12.05
N LYS A 60 -4.44 -0.39 -12.62
CA LYS A 60 -5.47 -0.63 -13.63
C LYS A 60 -4.88 -0.92 -15.01
N GLU A 61 -3.83 -0.19 -15.40
CA GLU A 61 -3.12 -0.41 -16.66
C GLU A 61 -2.52 -1.83 -16.73
N CYS A 62 -2.04 -2.35 -15.60
CA CYS A 62 -1.56 -3.73 -15.50
C CYS A 62 -2.65 -4.80 -15.64
N HIS A 63 -3.91 -4.43 -15.42
CA HIS A 63 -5.06 -5.32 -15.26
C HIS A 63 -6.30 -4.74 -15.97
N PRO A 64 -6.28 -4.64 -17.31
CA PRO A 64 -7.36 -4.01 -18.06
C PRO A 64 -8.70 -4.74 -17.91
N ASP A 65 -8.67 -6.06 -17.67
CA ASP A 65 -9.86 -6.91 -17.52
C ASP A 65 -10.34 -7.02 -16.06
N ASP A 66 -9.62 -6.44 -15.09
CA ASP A 66 -10.03 -6.46 -13.68
C ASP A 66 -11.17 -5.45 -13.46
N ALA A 67 -12.34 -5.97 -13.06
CA ALA A 67 -13.53 -5.17 -12.74
C ALA A 67 -13.38 -4.26 -11.50
N SER A 68 -12.21 -4.24 -10.87
CA SER A 68 -11.91 -3.40 -9.73
C SER A 68 -12.00 -1.91 -10.06
N THR A 69 -12.95 -1.24 -9.42
CA THR A 69 -13.08 0.22 -9.49
C THR A 69 -11.92 0.92 -8.77
N THR A 70 -11.66 2.18 -9.14
CA THR A 70 -10.73 3.07 -8.41
C THR A 70 -11.01 3.08 -6.90
N ALA A 71 -12.30 3.10 -6.51
CA ALA A 71 -12.72 3.05 -5.12
C ALA A 71 -12.31 1.72 -4.45
N ARG A 72 -12.47 0.58 -5.13
CA ARG A 72 -12.07 -0.74 -4.62
C ARG A 72 -10.55 -0.84 -4.44
N ILE A 73 -9.76 -0.28 -5.37
CA ILE A 73 -8.30 -0.25 -5.28
C ILE A 73 -7.87 0.62 -4.08
N ARG A 74 -8.40 1.84 -3.94
CA ARG A 74 -8.15 2.71 -2.77
C ARG A 74 -8.57 2.07 -1.46
N HIS A 75 -9.69 1.34 -1.44
CA HIS A 75 -10.13 0.61 -0.26
C HIS A 75 -9.16 -0.53 0.11
N ALA A 76 -8.64 -1.26 -0.87
CA ALA A 76 -7.61 -2.28 -0.64
C ALA A 76 -6.30 -1.69 -0.09
N MET A 77 -5.91 -0.50 -0.57
CA MET A 77 -4.78 0.28 -0.06
C MET A 77 -5.00 0.71 1.40
N PHE A 78 -6.19 1.21 1.73
CA PHE A 78 -6.56 1.58 3.09
C PHE A 78 -6.50 0.38 4.05
N ASN A 79 -7.08 -0.75 3.65
CA ASN A 79 -7.09 -1.97 4.47
C ASN A 79 -5.68 -2.53 4.73
N TYR A 80 -4.75 -2.33 3.81
CA TYR A 80 -3.35 -2.73 3.99
C TYR A 80 -2.70 -2.03 5.20
N PHE A 81 -2.85 -0.71 5.31
CA PHE A 81 -2.29 0.04 6.44
C PHE A 81 -3.03 -0.23 7.76
N ALA A 82 -4.34 -0.42 7.70
CA ALA A 82 -5.14 -0.83 8.87
C ALA A 82 -4.64 -2.19 9.43
N LEU A 83 -4.38 -3.16 8.54
CA LEU A 83 -3.86 -4.47 8.91
C LEU A 83 -2.47 -4.39 9.55
N ILE A 84 -1.57 -3.56 9.01
CA ILE A 84 -0.23 -3.37 9.60
C ILE A 84 -0.30 -2.72 10.97
N THR A 85 -1.11 -1.66 11.11
CA THR A 85 -1.33 -0.95 12.37
C THR A 85 -1.84 -1.90 13.45
N TYR A 86 -2.83 -2.74 13.13
CA TYR A 86 -3.36 -3.75 14.04
C TYR A 86 -2.26 -4.73 14.51
N ARG A 87 -1.46 -5.27 13.58
CA ARG A 87 -0.35 -6.20 13.90
C ARG A 87 0.71 -5.57 14.80
N LYS A 88 1.05 -4.29 14.59
CA LYS A 88 2.03 -3.57 15.42
C LYS A 88 1.53 -3.31 16.84
N LYS A 89 0.29 -2.82 16.99
CA LYS A 89 -0.33 -2.60 18.31
C LYS A 89 -0.35 -3.89 19.14
N ARG A 90 -0.70 -5.01 18.51
CA ARG A 90 -0.79 -6.30 19.21
C ARG A 90 0.57 -6.83 19.69
N LYS A 91 1.66 -6.63 18.93
CA LYS A 91 3.03 -6.95 19.39
C LYS A 91 3.45 -6.10 20.61
N SER A 92 3.11 -4.81 20.60
CA SER A 92 3.42 -3.91 21.73
C SER A 92 2.68 -4.30 23.03
N ILE A 93 1.49 -4.89 22.92
CA ILE A 93 0.73 -5.37 24.09
C ILE A 93 1.34 -6.65 24.66
N ILE A 94 1.64 -7.63 23.79
CA ILE A 94 2.15 -8.96 24.21
C ILE A 94 3.52 -8.85 24.90
N SER A 95 4.38 -7.91 24.47
CA SER A 95 5.67 -7.67 25.13
C SER A 95 5.54 -6.99 26.50
N ASN A 96 4.42 -6.32 26.80
CA ASN A 96 4.20 -5.65 28.09
C ASN A 96 3.52 -6.54 29.14
N THR A 97 2.95 -7.68 28.75
CA THR A 97 2.32 -8.62 29.70
C THR A 97 3.32 -9.45 30.51
N SER A 98 4.63 -9.32 30.27
CA SER A 98 5.67 -10.00 31.05
C SER A 98 6.08 -9.27 32.35
N ILE A 99 5.55 -8.06 32.62
CA ILE A 99 6.06 -7.17 33.69
C ILE A 99 5.03 -6.89 34.81
N GLN A 100 3.81 -7.45 34.75
CA GLN A 100 2.77 -7.22 35.78
C GLN A 100 2.37 -8.46 36.59
N ASN A 101 3.27 -9.43 36.74
CA ASN A 101 3.05 -10.55 37.68
C ASN A 101 4.25 -10.67 38.64
N GLN A 102 4.30 -9.75 39.61
CA GLN A 102 4.91 -9.92 40.93
C GLN A 102 3.98 -9.29 41.97
#